data_AF-A0A7Y2I2L2-F1
#
_entry.id   AF-A0A7Y2I2L2-F1
#
_cell.length_a   1.000
_cell.length_b   1.000
_cell.length_c   1.000
_cell.angle_alpha   90.00
_cell.angle_beta   90.00
_cell.angle_gamma   90.00
#
_symmetry.space_group_name_H-M   'P 1'
#
loop_
_entity.id
_entity.type
_entity.pdbx_description
1 polymer ?
#
loop_
_entity_poly.entity_id
_entity_poly.type
_entity_poly.pdbx_seq_one_letter_code
_entity_poly.pdbx_strand_id
1 'polypeptide(L)' 'ACISSHRTFLGPNAMLATIVRVLDPREQEKEERYRKIYSDQGVYRCHTSKACSHVCPKEIDVARFIALAKKGFLPE' A
#
# COMPACT_ATOMS: atom_id res chain seq x y z
N ALA A 1 -10.11 -2.26 -10.50
CA ALA A 1 -10.22 -3.39 -9.55
C ALA A 1 -10.52 -2.95 -8.11
N CYS A 2 -9.92 -1.86 -7.59
CA CYS A 2 -10.25 -1.40 -6.24
C CYS A 2 -11.58 -0.64 -6.20
N ILE A 3 -12.41 -1.00 -5.23
CA ILE A 3 -13.65 -0.30 -4.88
C ILE A 3 -13.23 0.80 -3.90
N SER A 4 -12.87 1.97 -4.43
CA SER A 4 -12.71 3.17 -3.61
C SER A 4 -13.84 4.11 -3.97
N SER A 5 -14.67 4.45 -2.97
CA SER A 5 -15.80 5.39 -3.12
C SER A 5 -15.32 6.79 -3.52
N HIS A 6 -14.09 7.13 -3.17
CA HIS A 6 -13.45 8.40 -3.49
C HIS A 6 -12.30 8.20 -4.47
N ARG A 7 -12.18 9.12 -5.45
CA ARG A 7 -11.10 9.14 -6.46
C ARG A 7 -9.70 9.43 -5.91
N THR A 8 -9.59 9.57 -4.60
CA THR A 8 -8.42 10.14 -3.95
C THR A 8 -7.47 9.08 -3.39
N PHE A 9 -7.87 7.79 -3.36
CA PHE A 9 -6.97 6.70 -3.00
C PHE A 9 -5.81 6.59 -3.99
N LEU A 10 -4.57 6.55 -3.46
CA LEU A 10 -3.34 6.36 -4.25
C LEU A 10 -3.37 5.08 -5.11
N GLY A 11 -4.13 4.07 -4.68
CA GLY A 11 -4.30 2.83 -5.42
C GLY A 11 -3.33 1.74 -4.99
N PRO A 12 -3.66 0.47 -5.29
CA PRO A 12 -2.92 -0.68 -4.77
C PRO A 12 -1.48 -0.75 -5.30
N ASN A 13 -1.26 -0.33 -6.55
CA ASN A 13 0.06 -0.40 -7.18
C ASN A 13 1.02 0.65 -6.61
N ALA A 14 0.58 1.90 -6.43
CA ALA A 14 1.38 2.95 -5.82
C ALA A 14 1.69 2.63 -4.35
N MET A 15 0.72 2.07 -3.63
CA MET A 15 0.91 1.62 -2.25
C MET A 15 1.95 0.49 -2.17
N LEU A 16 1.85 -0.52 -3.03
CA LEU A 16 2.82 -1.61 -3.08
C LEU A 16 4.24 -1.09 -3.37
N ALA A 17 4.39 -0.22 -4.36
CA ALA A 17 5.68 0.36 -4.70
C ALA A 17 6.29 1.16 -3.53
N THR A 18 5.45 1.89 -2.80
CA THR A 18 5.90 2.67 -1.64
C THR A 18 6.29 1.76 -0.48
N ILE A 19 5.49 0.72 -0.20
CA ILE A 19 5.79 -0.29 0.82
C ILE A 19 7.09 -1.02 0.50
N VAL A 20 7.27 -1.49 -0.74
CA VAL A 20 8.50 -2.17 -1.18
C VAL A 20 9.73 -1.28 -0.98
N ARG A 21 9.61 0.02 -1.24
CA ARG A 21 10.72 0.95 -0.97
C ARG A 21 10.97 1.19 0.50
N VAL A 22 9.95 1.25 1.35
CA VAL A 22 10.13 1.33 2.81
C VAL A 22 10.86 0.09 3.35
N LEU A 23 10.62 -1.07 2.75
CA LEU A 23 11.29 -2.33 3.09
C LEU A 23 12.72 -2.43 2.53
N ASP A 24 13.13 -1.56 1.62
CA ASP A 24 14.47 -1.57 1.05
C ASP A 24 15.45 -0.92 2.04
N PRO A 25 16.50 -1.64 2.52
CA PRO A 25 17.47 -1.09 3.47
C PRO A 25 18.30 0.05 2.89
N ARG A 26 18.30 0.24 1.57
CA ARG A 26 19.01 1.33 0.89
C ARG A 26 18.21 2.63 0.84
N GLU A 27 16.94 2.59 1.25
CA GLU A 27 16.07 3.76 1.24
C GLU A 27 16.47 4.75 2.32
N GLN A 28 16.65 6.00 1.92
CA GLN A 28 17.06 7.10 2.81
C GLN A 28 15.86 7.95 3.24
N GLU A 29 14.82 8.05 2.40
CA GLU A 29 13.66 8.91 2.61
C GLU A 29 12.45 8.13 3.16
N LYS A 30 12.66 7.29 4.17
CA LYS A 30 11.60 6.45 4.76
C LYS A 30 10.47 7.28 5.37
N GLU A 31 10.77 8.37 6.07
CA GLU A 31 9.75 9.22 6.70
C GLU A 31 8.76 9.80 5.68
N GLU A 32 9.26 10.29 4.54
CA GLU A 32 8.39 10.84 3.50
C GLU A 32 7.45 9.77 2.93
N ARG A 33 7.97 8.55 2.77
CA ARG A 33 7.17 7.39 2.33
C ARG A 33 6.13 7.00 3.36
N TYR A 34 6.48 7.02 4.64
CA TYR A 34 5.53 6.78 5.71
C TYR A 34 4.40 7.80 5.71
N ARG A 35 4.70 9.09 5.54
CA ARG A 35 3.67 10.13 5.39
C ARG A 35 2.74 9.86 4.21
N LYS A 36 3.26 9.35 3.08
CA LYS A 36 2.44 8.96 1.92
C LYS A 36 1.55 7.75 2.23
N ILE A 37 2.12 6.70 2.82
CA ILE A 37 1.42 5.46 3.17
C ILE A 37 0.28 5.73 4.15
N TYR A 38 0.51 6.56 5.17
CA TYR A 38 -0.46 6.86 6.23
C TYR A 38 -1.22 8.17 6.04
N SER A 39 -1.17 8.76 4.84
CA SER A 39 -2.00 9.91 4.49
C SER A 39 -3.49 9.55 4.40
N ASP A 40 -4.36 10.56 4.36
CA ASP A 40 -5.80 10.43 4.07
C ASP A 40 -6.10 9.74 2.73
N GLN A 41 -5.09 9.65 1.87
CA GLN A 41 -5.14 9.03 0.54
C GLN A 41 -4.44 7.68 0.47
N GLY A 42 -3.86 7.21 1.59
CA GLY A 42 -3.05 6.00 1.67
C GLY A 42 -3.82 4.77 2.15
N VAL A 43 -3.22 4.00 3.07
CA VAL A 43 -3.71 2.66 3.51
C VAL A 43 -5.15 2.67 4.01
N TYR A 44 -5.60 3.77 4.61
CA TYR A 44 -6.92 3.86 5.24
C TYR A 44 -8.07 3.81 4.22
N ARG A 45 -7.80 4.17 2.96
CA ARG A 45 -8.76 4.06 1.86
C ARG A 45 -8.93 2.65 1.31
N CYS A 46 -8.07 1.70 1.72
CA CYS A 46 -8.24 0.31 1.35
C CYS A 46 -9.35 -0.35 2.18
N HIS A 47 -10.40 -0.82 1.50
CA HIS A 47 -11.54 -1.55 2.07
C HIS A 47 -11.35 -3.07 2.08
N THR A 48 -10.14 -3.58 1.81
CA THR A 48 -9.79 -5.00 1.94
C THR A 48 -10.62 -5.95 1.04
N SER A 49 -11.05 -5.49 -0.14
CA SER A 49 -11.77 -6.34 -1.10
C SER A 49 -10.92 -7.43 -1.75
N LYS A 50 -9.58 -7.36 -1.60
CA LYS A 50 -8.58 -8.29 -2.17
C LYS A 50 -8.59 -8.43 -3.70
N ALA A 51 -9.40 -7.67 -4.41
CA ALA A 51 -9.48 -7.71 -5.88
C ALA A 51 -8.13 -7.44 -6.54
N CYS A 52 -7.29 -6.58 -5.96
CA CYS A 52 -5.94 -6.29 -6.47
C CYS A 52 -5.02 -7.52 -6.49
N SER A 53 -5.04 -8.36 -5.44
CA SER A 53 -4.28 -9.62 -5.42
C SER A 53 -4.84 -10.61 -6.44
N HIS A 54 -6.18 -10.72 -6.52
CA HIS A 54 -6.84 -11.69 -7.40
C HIS A 54 -6.57 -11.46 -8.89
N VAL A 55 -6.53 -10.19 -9.32
CA VAL A 55 -6.31 -9.84 -10.73
C VAL A 55 -4.84 -9.59 -11.08
N CYS A 56 -3.92 -9.74 -10.12
CA CYS A 56 -2.52 -9.42 -10.37
C CYS A 56 -1.92 -10.44 -11.35
N PRO A 57 -1.47 -10.02 -12.55
CA PRO A 57 -0.88 -10.94 -13.52
C PRO A 57 0.50 -11.46 -13.10
N LYS A 58 1.09 -10.86 -12.04
CA LYS A 58 2.37 -11.24 -11.45
C LYS A 58 2.21 -12.07 -10.18
N GLU A 59 0.99 -12.45 -9.83
CA GLU A 59 0.68 -13.28 -8.65
C GLU A 59 1.20 -12.69 -7.33
N ILE A 60 1.29 -11.35 -7.25
CA ILE A 60 1.72 -10.66 -6.04
C ILE A 60 0.52 -10.50 -5.11
N ASP A 61 0.68 -10.88 -3.84
CA ASP A 61 -0.35 -10.66 -2.82
C ASP A 61 -0.37 -9.20 -2.32
N VAL A 62 -0.78 -8.29 -3.20
CA VAL A 62 -0.81 -6.84 -2.96
C VAL A 62 -1.68 -6.49 -1.74
N ALA A 63 -2.83 -7.15 -1.59
CA ALA A 63 -3.76 -6.91 -0.50
C ALA A 63 -3.14 -7.23 0.86
N ARG A 64 -2.31 -8.27 0.95
CA ARG A 64 -1.59 -8.61 2.18
C ARG A 64 -0.60 -7.53 2.57
N PHE A 65 0.21 -7.00 1.65
CA PHE A 65 1.15 -5.92 1.97
C PHE A 65 0.43 -4.67 2.48
N ILE A 66 -0.68 -4.27 1.85
CA ILE A 66 -1.48 -3.12 2.30
C ILE A 66 -2.11 -3.40 3.67
N ALA A 67 -2.57 -4.63 3.93
CA ALA A 67 -3.12 -5.01 5.23
C ALA A 67 -2.06 -4.99 6.35
N LEU A 68 -0.83 -5.44 6.08
CA LEU A 68 0.29 -5.35 7.02
C LEU A 68 0.64 -3.89 7.32
N ALA A 69 0.71 -3.04 6.30
CA ALA A 69 0.92 -1.61 6.46
C ALA A 69 -0.20 -0.98 7.32
N LYS A 70 -1.46 -1.31 7.05
CA LYS A 70 -2.61 -0.82 7.85
C LYS A 70 -2.55 -1.27 9.32
N LYS A 71 -1.93 -2.41 9.62
CA LYS A 71 -1.70 -2.89 10.99
C LYS A 71 -0.48 -2.27 11.68
N GLY A 72 0.33 -1.48 10.96
CA GLY A 72 1.56 -0.91 11.50
C GLY A 72 2.75 -1.89 11.55
N PHE A 73 2.75 -2.94 10.72
CA PHE A 73 3.84 -3.94 10.70
C PHE A 73 4.97 -3.60 9.72
N LEU A 74 5.12 -2.33 9.35
CA LEU A 74 6.27 -1.89 8.55
C LEU A 74 7.44 -1.54 9.47
N PRO A 75 8.68 -1.93 9.12
CA PRO A 75 9.87 -1.69 9.94
C PRO A 75 10.29 -0.22 9.87
N GLU A 76 10.52 0.42 11.02
CA GLU A 76 10.98 1.81 11.11
C GLU A 76 12.20 2.09 10.21
#